data_AF-A0A945N5X4-F1
#
_entry.id   AF-A0A945N5X4-F1
#
_cell.length_a   1.000
_cell.length_b   1.000
_cell.length_c   1.000
_cell.angle_alpha   90.00
_cell.angle_beta   90.00
_cell.angle_gamma   90.00
#
_symmetry.space_group_name_H-M   'P 1'
#
loop_
_entity.id
_entity.type
_entity.pdbx_description
1 polymer ?
#
loop_
_entity_poly.entity_id
_entity_poly.type
_entity_poly.pdbx_seq_one_letter_code
_entity_poly.pdbx_strand_id
1 'polypeptide(L)'
;MHSYLVLRVVAKLLLPFILLYALYVQFHGDFGPGGGFQAGVIFASGFILYSLIFGLEHADYVLPRGILRFGYSFGVLLFAGVGVYDLLLGGKYLDY
;
A
#
# COMPACT_ATOMS: atom_id res chain seq x y z
N MET A 1 7.04 31.08 -2.24
CA MET A 1 6.76 29.69 -2.65
C MET A 1 6.20 29.71 -4.06
N HIS A 2 6.92 29.22 -5.06
CA HIS A 2 6.36 29.07 -6.40
C HIS A 2 5.27 27.99 -6.33
N SER A 3 4.02 28.39 -6.54
CA SER A 3 2.91 27.45 -6.58
C SER A 3 2.97 26.68 -7.90
N TYR A 4 3.54 25.48 -7.89
CA TYR A 4 3.52 24.57 -9.03
C TYR A 4 2.10 24.03 -9.23
N LEU A 5 1.18 24.89 -9.68
CA LEU A 5 -0.23 24.60 -9.83
C LEU A 5 -0.46 23.40 -10.73
N VAL A 6 0.24 23.35 -11.87
CA VAL A 6 0.18 22.21 -12.81
C VAL A 6 0.55 20.91 -12.12
N LEU A 7 1.67 20.88 -11.38
CA LEU A 7 2.12 19.68 -10.67
C LEU A 7 1.12 19.21 -9.62
N ARG A 8 0.54 20.14 -8.85
CA ARG A 8 -0.49 19.82 -7.85
C ARG A 8 -1.75 19.23 -8.48
N VAL A 9 -2.23 19.82 -9.58
CA VAL A 9 -3.43 19.35 -10.29
C VAL A 9 -3.18 17.98 -10.90
N VAL A 10 -2.07 17.81 -11.63
CA VAL A 10 -1.73 16.54 -12.28
C VAL A 10 -1.53 15.43 -11.25
N ALA A 11 -0.80 15.67 -10.16
CA ALA A 11 -0.61 14.64 -9.14
C ALA A 11 -1.91 14.24 -8.45
N LYS A 12 -2.80 15.21 -8.16
CA LYS A 12 -4.12 14.91 -7.60
C LYS A 12 -4.98 14.06 -8.54
N LEU A 13 -4.86 14.29 -9.85
CA LEU A 13 -5.53 13.46 -10.87
C LEU A 13 -4.91 12.07 -10.98
N LEU A 14 -3.58 11.94 -10.91
CA LEU A 14 -2.88 10.66 -11.07
C LEU A 14 -2.99 9.73 -9.86
N LEU A 15 -3.03 10.28 -8.64
CA LEU A 15 -3.10 9.50 -7.40
C LEU A 15 -4.17 8.39 -7.39
N PRO A 16 -5.45 8.63 -7.74
CA PRO A 16 -6.43 7.56 -7.78
C PRO A 16 -6.07 6.46 -8.78
N PHE A 17 -5.46 6.79 -9.92
CA PHE A 17 -5.02 5.79 -10.90
C PHE A 17 -3.81 4.98 -10.39
N ILE A 18 -2.85 5.62 -9.72
CA ILE A 18 -1.71 4.93 -9.10
C ILE A 18 -2.19 3.92 -8.06
N LEU A 19 -3.10 4.35 -7.16
CA LEU A 19 -3.64 3.49 -6.11
C LEU A 19 -4.51 2.38 -6.69
N LEU A 20 -5.34 2.67 -7.70
CA LEU A 20 -6.14 1.65 -8.38
C LEU A 20 -5.24 0.62 -9.09
N TYR A 21 -4.16 1.08 -9.71
CA TYR A 21 -3.21 0.17 -10.35
C TYR A 21 -2.45 -0.69 -9.33
N ALA A 22 -2.08 -0.14 -8.17
CA ALA A 22 -1.53 -0.93 -7.07
C ALA A 22 -2.49 -2.02 -6.60
N LEU A 23 -3.80 -1.71 -6.47
CA LEU A 23 -4.82 -2.71 -6.13
C LEU A 23 -4.99 -3.76 -7.25
N TYR A 24 -4.94 -3.35 -8.52
CA TYR A 24 -4.95 -4.29 -9.64
C TYR A 24 -3.77 -5.28 -9.55
N VAL A 25 -2.55 -4.79 -9.35
CA VAL A 25 -1.32 -5.62 -9.21
C VAL A 25 -1.39 -6.53 -7.98
N GLN A 26 -2.03 -6.07 -6.89
CA GLN A 26 -2.23 -6.87 -5.68
C GLN A 26 -3.17 -8.06 -5.92
N PHE A 27 -4.28 -7.84 -6.62
CA PHE A 27 -5.34 -8.84 -6.79
C PHE A 27 -5.18 -9.73 -8.03
N HIS A 28 -4.27 -9.40 -8.96
CA HIS A 28 -4.01 -10.19 -10.17
C HIS A 28 -2.58 -10.73 -10.22
N GLY A 29 -1.86 -10.73 -9.10
CA GLY A 29 -0.48 -11.22 -9.01
C GLY A 29 -0.35 -12.74 -9.13
N ASP A 30 -1.46 -13.47 -9.06
CA ASP A 30 -1.60 -14.91 -9.27
C ASP A 30 -1.72 -15.28 -10.77
N PHE A 31 -2.38 -14.44 -11.57
CA PHE A 31 -2.59 -14.65 -13.00
C PHE A 31 -1.60 -13.91 -13.91
N GLY A 32 -0.78 -13.01 -13.36
CA GLY A 32 0.15 -12.18 -14.13
C GLY A 32 1.40 -11.76 -13.33
N PRO A 33 2.36 -11.07 -13.97
CA PRO A 33 3.50 -10.51 -13.24
C PRO A 33 3.00 -9.50 -12.21
N GLY A 34 3.29 -9.74 -10.94
CA GLY A 34 2.64 -8.99 -9.87
C GLY A 34 2.95 -9.50 -8.47
N GLY A 35 2.06 -9.14 -7.54
CA GLY A 35 2.06 -9.63 -6.17
C GLY A 35 2.13 -8.51 -5.14
N GLY A 36 2.01 -8.90 -3.87
CA GLY A 36 1.86 -7.94 -2.77
C GLY A 36 3.05 -7.00 -2.56
N PHE A 37 4.28 -7.47 -2.81
CA PHE A 37 5.47 -6.61 -2.69
C PHE A 37 5.46 -5.47 -3.71
N GLN A 38 5.25 -5.80 -4.99
CA GLN A 38 5.24 -4.82 -6.08
C GLN A 38 4.06 -3.85 -5.94
N ALA A 39 2.88 -4.36 -5.60
CA ALA A 39 1.71 -3.54 -5.28
C ALA A 39 1.99 -2.55 -4.14
N GLY A 40 2.64 -3.03 -3.06
CA GLY A 40 3.05 -2.19 -1.94
C GLY A 40 4.00 -1.07 -2.34
N VAL A 41 4.99 -1.35 -3.19
CA VAL A 41 5.93 -0.33 -3.73
C VAL A 41 5.19 0.73 -4.55
N ILE A 42 4.24 0.32 -5.41
CA ILE A 42 3.43 1.26 -6.20
C ILE A 42 2.58 2.14 -5.25
N PHE A 43 1.92 1.53 -4.27
CA PHE A 43 1.11 2.24 -3.27
C PHE A 43 1.97 3.28 -2.52
N ALA A 44 3.15 2.87 -2.03
CA ALA A 44 4.10 3.75 -1.35
C ALA A 44 4.58 4.90 -2.24
N SER A 45 4.85 4.64 -3.53
CA SER A 45 5.25 5.68 -4.48
C SER A 45 4.19 6.77 -4.66
N GLY A 46 2.89 6.42 -4.59
CA GLY A 46 1.78 7.37 -4.55
C GLY A 46 1.85 8.31 -3.33
N PHE A 47 2.08 7.77 -2.13
CA PHE A 47 2.23 8.60 -0.92
C PHE A 47 3.52 9.43 -0.92
N ILE A 48 4.60 8.92 -1.50
CA ILE A 48 5.85 9.69 -1.71
C ILE A 48 5.59 10.86 -2.67
N LEU A 49 4.92 10.62 -3.79
CA LEU A 49 4.53 11.67 -4.74
C LEU A 49 3.66 12.74 -4.05
N TYR A 50 2.67 12.33 -3.27
CA TYR A 50 1.82 13.25 -2.50
C TYR A 50 2.66 14.09 -1.52
N SER A 51 3.56 13.45 -0.78
CA SER A 51 4.44 14.12 0.20
C SER A 51 5.39 15.12 -0.44
N LEU A 52 5.94 14.80 -1.61
CA LEU A 52 6.84 15.70 -2.36
C LEU A 52 6.12 16.96 -2.87
N ILE A 53 4.82 16.86 -3.20
CA ILE A 53 4.06 17.93 -3.84
C ILE A 53 3.29 18.79 -2.84
N PHE A 54 2.72 18.16 -1.81
CA PHE A 54 1.86 18.81 -0.81
C PHE A 54 2.58 19.01 0.55
N GLY A 55 3.75 18.41 0.72
CA GLY A 55 4.54 18.49 1.94
C GLY A 55 4.19 17.39 2.95
N LEU A 56 5.12 17.13 3.87
CA LEU A 56 4.98 16.08 4.89
C LEU A 56 3.85 16.36 5.88
N GLU A 57 3.58 17.62 6.21
CA GLU A 57 2.47 17.98 7.10
C GLU A 57 1.13 17.49 6.55
N HIS A 58 0.85 17.77 5.26
CA HIS A 58 -0.36 17.28 4.59
C HIS A 58 -0.38 15.75 4.49
N ALA A 59 0.77 15.13 4.24
CA ALA A 59 0.88 13.67 4.16
C ALA A 59 0.58 13.00 5.52
N ASP A 60 1.06 13.57 6.63
CA ASP A 60 0.80 13.08 7.99
C ASP A 60 -0.70 13.19 8.36
N TYR A 61 -1.48 14.11 7.77
CA TYR A 61 -2.94 14.14 7.92
C TYR A 61 -3.66 13.04 7.14
N VAL A 62 -3.20 12.73 5.92
CA VAL A 62 -3.83 11.71 5.06
C VAL A 62 -3.47 10.30 5.53
N LEU A 63 -2.22 10.09 5.93
CA LEU A 63 -1.73 8.81 6.42
C LEU A 63 -0.99 8.97 7.75
N PRO A 64 -1.73 9.13 8.86
CA PRO A 64 -1.15 9.29 10.18
C PRO A 64 -0.23 8.13 10.53
N ARG A 65 0.86 8.45 11.23
CA ARG A 65 1.86 7.47 11.69
C ARG A 65 1.27 6.33 12.52
N GLY A 66 0.14 6.56 13.20
CA GLY A 66 -0.59 5.50 13.91
C GLY A 66 -1.18 4.45 12.96
N ILE A 67 -1.76 4.89 11.85
CA ILE A 67 -2.32 4.00 10.81
C ILE A 67 -1.21 3.23 10.12
N LEU A 68 -0.08 3.88 9.79
CA LEU A 68 1.11 3.19 9.26
C LEU A 68 1.61 2.10 10.20
N ARG A 69 1.72 2.43 11.50
CA ARG A 69 2.15 1.50 12.54
C ARG A 69 1.23 0.30 12.67
N PHE A 70 -0.07 0.57 12.73
CA PHE A 70 -1.07 -0.47 12.72
C PHE A 70 -0.99 -1.33 11.45
N GLY A 71 -0.85 -0.72 10.27
CA GLY A 71 -0.85 -1.40 8.98
C GLY A 71 0.28 -2.42 8.83
N TYR A 72 1.53 -2.05 9.10
CA TYR A 72 2.63 -3.03 8.99
C TYR A 72 2.55 -4.13 10.06
N SER A 73 2.14 -3.80 11.29
CA SER A 73 1.96 -4.79 12.36
C SER A 73 0.83 -5.76 12.02
N PHE A 74 -0.29 -5.24 11.52
CA PHE A 74 -1.43 -6.02 11.08
C PHE A 74 -1.07 -6.94 9.91
N GLY A 75 -0.30 -6.46 8.93
CA GLY A 75 0.15 -7.31 7.81
C GLY A 75 0.97 -8.51 8.26
N VAL A 76 1.92 -8.32 9.19
CA VAL A 76 2.72 -9.43 9.77
C VAL A 76 1.83 -10.39 10.55
N LEU A 77 0.91 -9.87 11.37
CA LEU A 77 -0.01 -10.70 12.15
C LEU A 77 -0.98 -11.48 11.26
N LEU A 78 -1.44 -10.90 10.15
CA LEU A 78 -2.31 -11.58 9.20
C LEU A 78 -1.56 -12.74 8.52
N PHE A 79 -0.34 -12.51 8.03
CA PHE A 79 0.49 -13.56 7.43
C PHE A 79 0.76 -14.71 8.42
N ALA A 80 1.17 -14.38 9.65
CA ALA A 80 1.39 -15.38 10.70
C ALA A 80 0.09 -16.10 11.10
N GLY A 81 -1.02 -15.36 11.16
CA GLY A 81 -2.33 -15.87 11.51
C GLY A 81 -2.85 -16.92 10.52
N VAL A 82 -2.63 -16.74 9.21
CA VAL A 82 -2.96 -17.75 8.19
C VAL A 82 -2.21 -19.05 8.47
N GLY A 83 -0.90 -18.99 8.72
CA GLY A 83 -0.14 -20.21 9.00
C GLY A 83 -0.54 -20.89 10.32
N VAL A 84 -0.87 -20.11 11.36
CA VAL A 84 -1.43 -20.67 12.61
C VAL A 84 -2.79 -21.32 12.37
N TYR A 85 -3.63 -20.73 11.53
CA TYR A 85 -4.93 -21.28 11.17
C TYR A 85 -4.80 -22.67 10.51
N ASP A 86 -3.84 -22.85 9.59
CA ASP A 86 -3.59 -24.15 8.95
C ASP A 86 -3.16 -25.22 9.97
N LEU A 87 -2.31 -24.84 10.95
CA LEU A 87 -1.91 -25.73 12.03
C LEU A 87 -3.09 -26.17 12.90
N LEU A 88 -4.04 -25.28 13.18
CA LEU A 88 -5.24 -25.60 13.97
C LEU A 88 -6.17 -26.59 13.24
N LEU A 89 -6.12 -26.62 11.90
CA LEU A 89 -6.84 -27.59 11.08
C LEU A 89 -6.09 -28.94 10.92
N GLY A 90 -4.91 -29.07 11.51
CA GLY A 90 -4.08 -30.28 11.43
C GLY A 90 -3.14 -30.33 10.21
N GLY A 91 -3.03 -29.24 9.45
CA GLY A 91 -2.08 -29.10 8.35
C GLY A 91 -0.68 -28.69 8.80
N LYS A 92 0.23 -28.42 7.84
CA LYS A 92 1.52 -27.77 8.11
C LYS A 92 1.35 -26.25 8.02
N TYR A 93 2.31 -25.51 8.56
CA TYR A 93 2.29 -24.05 8.55
C TYR A 93 2.37 -23.50 7.12
N LEU A 94 1.38 -22.69 6.71
CA LEU A 94 1.24 -22.12 5.36
C LEU A 94 1.12 -23.18 4.26
N ASP A 95 0.42 -24.27 4.57
CA ASP A 95 0.16 -25.41 3.69
C ASP A 95 -1.26 -25.31 3.12
N TYR A 96 -1.55 -24.15 2.51
CA TYR A 96 -2.83 -23.80 1.88
C TYR A 96 -2.78 -23.90 0.36
#